data_AF-A0A554JHB9-F1
#
_entry.id   AF-A0A554JHB9-F1
#
_cell.length_a   1.000
_cell.length_b   1.000
_cell.length_c   1.000
_cell.angle_alpha   90.00
_cell.angle_beta   90.00
_cell.angle_gamma   90.00
#
_symmetry.space_group_name_H-M   'P 1'
#
loop_
_entity.id
_entity.type
_entity.pdbx_description
1 polymer ?
#
loop_
_entity_poly.entity_id
_entity_poly.type
_entity_poly.pdbx_seq_one_letter_code
_entity_poly.pdbx_strand_id
1 'polypeptide(L)'
;MTDIPKRVTEPIGENGEIPRGVAEMPQETEAPEVSPYVISFARYNERMCEISKLDNNKARKAIETFKIIGTKIRSTTDFQKFYVDRIPVRGEGEYKKLYNGLGDDIEIKEIKLQQKARIFYFDIEPERTFYVVAITQNHLETAKVRR
;
A
#
# COMPACT_ATOMS: atom_id res chain seq x y z
N MET A 1 14.94 39.44 -21.52
CA MET A 1 14.47 40.44 -20.54
C MET A 1 13.05 40.04 -20.19
N THR A 2 12.88 39.41 -19.04
CA THR A 2 11.60 38.88 -18.57
C THR A 2 11.00 39.88 -17.61
N ASP A 3 9.85 40.43 -17.97
CA ASP A 3 9.08 41.39 -17.17
C ASP A 3 8.69 40.78 -15.81
N ILE A 4 9.12 41.43 -14.73
CA ILE A 4 8.67 41.13 -13.37
C ILE A 4 7.42 41.98 -13.13
N PRO A 5 6.26 41.41 -12.78
CA PRO A 5 5.09 42.21 -12.48
C PRO A 5 5.34 43.00 -11.19
N LYS A 6 5.15 44.32 -11.30
CA LYS A 6 5.19 45.31 -10.21
C LYS A 6 4.39 44.78 -9.00
N ARG A 7 5.07 44.64 -7.86
CA ARG A 7 4.41 44.56 -6.56
C ARG A 7 3.52 45.79 -6.42
N VAL A 8 2.21 45.55 -6.27
CA VAL A 8 1.24 46.56 -5.86
C VAL A 8 1.54 46.89 -4.40
N THR A 9 2.39 47.88 -4.19
CA THR A 9 2.38 48.68 -2.97
C THR A 9 1.34 49.77 -3.15
N GLU A 10 0.40 49.87 -2.21
CA GLU A 10 -0.17 51.12 -1.64
C GLU A 10 -1.43 50.79 -0.81
N PRO A 11 -1.84 51.64 0.15
CA PRO A 11 -1.09 52.35 1.18
C PRO A 11 -1.50 51.87 2.59
N ILE A 12 -0.65 52.10 3.60
CA ILE A 12 -1.03 51.92 5.01
C ILE A 12 -2.06 53.01 5.32
N GLY A 13 -3.28 52.63 5.70
CA GLY A 13 -4.31 53.57 6.16
C GLY A 13 -3.87 54.28 7.44
N GLU A 14 -4.17 55.58 7.54
CA GLU A 14 -3.75 56.48 8.64
C GLU A 14 -4.35 56.16 10.02
N ASN A 15 -5.18 55.13 10.15
CA ASN A 15 -5.57 54.58 11.45
C ASN A 15 -5.29 53.09 11.36
N GLY A 16 -4.42 52.56 12.24
CA GLY A 16 -3.85 51.19 12.20
C GLY A 16 -4.84 50.02 12.32
N GLU A 17 -5.92 50.04 11.57
CA GLU A 17 -6.89 48.98 11.43
C GLU A 17 -6.66 48.26 10.10
N ILE A 18 -6.44 46.94 10.19
CA ILE A 18 -6.31 46.07 9.03
C ILE A 18 -7.66 46.09 8.27
N PRO A 19 -7.70 46.32 6.95
CA PRO A 19 -8.94 46.30 6.18
C PRO A 19 -9.61 44.92 6.31
N ARG A 20 -10.87 44.89 6.77
CA ARG A 20 -11.72 43.68 6.86
C ARG A 20 -12.09 43.03 5.51
N GLY A 21 -11.36 43.40 4.45
CA GLY A 21 -11.58 42.98 3.06
C GLY A 21 -10.51 42.02 2.52
N VAL A 22 -9.65 41.46 3.37
CA VAL A 22 -8.92 40.24 2.99
C VAL A 22 -9.88 39.10 3.24
N ALA A 23 -10.74 38.83 2.25
CA ALA A 23 -11.45 37.58 2.18
C ALA A 23 -10.40 36.48 2.32
N GLU A 24 -10.50 35.69 3.40
CA GLU A 24 -9.84 34.40 3.47
C GLU A 24 -10.22 33.70 2.18
N MET A 25 -9.29 33.62 1.23
CA MET A 25 -9.43 32.66 0.15
C MET A 25 -9.67 31.34 0.87
N PRO A 26 -10.78 30.63 0.59
CA PRO A 26 -10.93 29.28 1.09
C PRO A 26 -9.62 28.60 0.73
N GLN A 27 -8.88 28.11 1.73
CA GLN A 27 -7.83 27.16 1.43
C GLN A 27 -8.52 26.15 0.54
N GLU A 28 -8.15 26.12 -0.75
CA GLU A 28 -8.49 25.00 -1.61
C GLU A 28 -8.06 23.80 -0.79
N THR A 29 -9.04 23.06 -0.28
CA THR A 29 -8.87 21.95 0.65
C THR A 29 -7.65 21.18 0.18
N GLU A 30 -6.49 21.37 0.84
CA GLU A 30 -5.28 20.64 0.49
C GLU A 30 -5.72 19.18 0.58
N ALA A 31 -5.73 18.51 -0.58
CA ALA A 31 -6.27 17.17 -0.68
C ALA A 31 -5.60 16.36 0.43
N PRO A 32 -6.37 15.77 1.38
CA PRO A 32 -5.81 15.19 2.59
C PRO A 32 -4.68 14.28 2.18
N GLU A 33 -3.45 14.58 2.61
CA GLU A 33 -2.26 13.87 2.17
C GLU A 33 -2.53 12.37 2.36
N VAL A 34 -2.67 11.69 1.21
CA VAL A 34 -3.18 10.33 1.15
C VAL A 34 -2.12 9.47 1.83
N SER A 35 -2.39 9.05 3.08
CA SER A 35 -1.44 8.26 3.87
C SER A 35 -1.19 6.90 3.21
N PRO A 36 0.05 6.37 3.30
CA PRO A 36 0.36 5.04 2.79
C PRO A 36 -0.42 3.94 3.51
N TYR A 37 -0.33 2.73 2.97
CA TYR A 37 -1.00 1.57 3.55
C TYR A 37 -0.44 1.18 4.93
N VAL A 38 -1.34 0.83 5.85
CA VAL A 38 -0.99 0.21 7.14
C VAL A 38 -0.87 -1.29 6.95
N ILE A 39 0.26 -1.88 7.35
CA ILE A 39 0.49 -3.32 7.23
C ILE A 39 -0.01 -4.01 8.51
N SER A 40 -0.94 -4.94 8.35
CA SER A 40 -1.55 -5.70 9.45
C SER A 40 -1.27 -7.19 9.30
N PHE A 41 -0.84 -7.81 10.40
CA PHE A 41 -0.70 -9.27 10.54
C PHE A 41 -1.88 -9.89 11.30
N ALA A 42 -2.98 -9.16 11.51
CA ALA A 42 -4.13 -9.65 12.27
C ALA A 42 -4.81 -10.89 11.65
N ARG A 43 -4.63 -11.11 10.34
CA ARG A 43 -5.15 -12.27 9.60
C ARG A 43 -4.06 -13.26 9.19
N TYR A 44 -2.90 -13.15 9.84
CA TYR A 44 -1.75 -13.96 9.51
C TYR A 44 -1.96 -15.42 9.95
N ASN A 45 -1.92 -16.36 9.00
CA ASN A 45 -2.05 -17.78 9.27
C ASN A 45 -0.70 -18.37 9.65
N GLU A 46 -0.41 -18.41 10.95
CA GLU A 46 0.84 -18.95 11.49
C GLU A 46 1.11 -20.40 11.08
N ARG A 47 0.07 -21.21 10.82
CA ARG A 47 0.24 -22.61 10.39
C ARG A 47 0.78 -22.75 8.97
N MET A 48 0.60 -21.72 8.14
CA MET A 48 1.13 -21.63 6.78
C MET A 48 2.37 -20.74 6.69
N CYS A 49 2.85 -20.22 7.82
CA CYS A 49 3.95 -19.29 7.90
C CYS A 49 5.30 -19.98 7.71
N GLU A 50 6.11 -19.40 6.84
CA GLU A 50 7.51 -19.75 6.66
C GLU A 50 8.43 -18.55 6.89
N ILE A 51 8.01 -17.50 7.61
CA ILE A 51 8.85 -16.30 7.86
C ILE A 51 10.20 -16.69 8.47
N SER A 52 10.19 -17.56 9.49
CA SER A 52 11.41 -18.06 10.12
C SER A 52 12.24 -18.99 9.22
N LYS A 53 11.65 -19.48 8.13
CA LYS A 53 12.27 -20.36 7.13
C LYS A 53 12.60 -19.62 5.83
N LEU A 54 12.35 -18.30 5.77
CA LEU A 54 12.70 -17.49 4.60
C LEU A 54 14.22 -17.42 4.50
N ASP A 55 14.74 -17.77 3.33
CA ASP A 55 16.15 -17.53 3.03
C ASP A 55 16.44 -16.01 3.06
N ASN A 56 17.66 -15.64 3.43
CA ASN A 56 18.07 -14.25 3.68
C ASN A 56 17.72 -13.30 2.52
N ASN A 57 17.90 -13.75 1.28
CA ASN A 57 17.58 -12.94 0.10
C ASN A 57 16.07 -12.70 -0.04
N LYS A 58 15.25 -13.72 0.22
CA LYS A 58 13.79 -13.65 0.15
C LYS A 58 13.22 -12.84 1.31
N ALA A 59 13.76 -13.01 2.51
CA ALA A 59 13.41 -12.23 3.69
C ALA A 59 13.69 -10.73 3.46
N ARG A 60 14.88 -10.40 2.94
CA ARG A 60 15.24 -9.03 2.58
C ARG A 60 14.27 -8.45 1.55
N LYS A 61 13.93 -9.22 0.53
CA LYS A 61 12.98 -8.79 -0.50
C LYS A 61 11.57 -8.56 0.08
N ALA A 62 11.10 -9.42 0.98
CA ALA A 62 9.83 -9.23 1.69
C ALA A 62 9.82 -7.91 2.48
N ILE A 63 10.89 -7.64 3.24
CA ILE A 63 11.03 -6.40 4.01
C ILE A 63 11.06 -5.18 3.08
N GLU A 64 11.78 -5.24 1.96
CA GLU A 64 11.79 -4.16 0.96
C GLU A 64 10.39 -3.91 0.39
N THR A 65 9.64 -4.97 0.06
CA THR A 65 8.24 -4.86 -0.37
C THR A 65 7.36 -4.22 0.70
N PHE A 66 7.47 -4.65 1.96
CA PHE A 66 6.73 -4.03 3.06
C PHE A 66 7.09 -2.56 3.28
N LYS A 67 8.38 -2.20 3.17
CA LYS A 67 8.79 -0.79 3.23
C LYS A 67 8.13 0.02 2.11
N ILE A 68 8.09 -0.49 0.89
CA ILE A 68 7.42 0.19 -0.23
C ILE A 68 5.93 0.38 0.05
N ILE A 69 5.23 -0.67 0.48
CA ILE A 69 3.80 -0.61 0.81
C ILE A 69 3.55 0.43 1.91
N GLY A 70 4.29 0.36 3.01
CA GLY A 70 4.08 1.21 4.18
C GLY A 70 4.57 2.65 4.06
N THR A 71 5.28 3.02 2.99
CA THR A 71 5.84 4.38 2.83
C THR A 71 5.53 5.07 1.51
N LYS A 72 5.23 4.30 0.45
CA LYS A 72 5.11 4.84 -0.91
C LYS A 72 3.76 4.58 -1.56
N ILE A 73 3.12 3.46 -1.25
CA ILE A 73 1.83 3.08 -1.86
C ILE A 73 0.71 3.78 -1.12
N ARG A 74 0.01 4.67 -1.81
CA ARG A 74 -1.10 5.47 -1.28
C ARG A 74 -2.45 5.12 -1.91
N SER A 75 -2.42 4.45 -3.04
CA SER A 75 -3.61 3.95 -3.75
C SER A 75 -3.30 2.66 -4.51
N THR A 76 -4.34 2.01 -5.02
CA THR A 76 -4.23 0.82 -5.86
C THR A 76 -3.37 1.01 -7.12
N THR A 77 -3.33 2.23 -7.68
CA THR A 77 -2.51 2.55 -8.86
C THR A 77 -1.01 2.62 -8.55
N ASP A 78 -0.63 2.93 -7.31
CA ASP A 78 0.77 3.03 -6.92
C ASP A 78 1.48 1.68 -6.89
N PHE A 79 0.76 0.57 -6.74
CA PHE A 79 1.35 -0.77 -6.80
C PHE A 79 2.11 -1.00 -8.12
N GLN A 80 1.50 -0.62 -9.25
CA GLN A 80 2.15 -0.74 -10.55
C GLN A 80 3.34 0.23 -10.68
N LYS A 81 3.18 1.47 -10.18
CA LYS A 81 4.23 2.49 -10.20
C LYS A 81 5.50 2.07 -9.44
N PHE A 82 5.35 1.33 -8.35
CA PHE A 82 6.45 0.84 -7.52
C PHE A 82 6.80 -0.63 -7.78
N TYR A 83 6.34 -1.21 -8.88
CA TYR A 83 6.65 -2.58 -9.30
C TYR A 83 6.33 -3.64 -8.23
N VAL A 84 5.20 -3.46 -7.54
CA VAL A 84 4.68 -4.43 -6.59
C VAL A 84 3.55 -5.19 -7.26
N ASP A 85 3.74 -6.50 -7.43
CA ASP A 85 2.76 -7.39 -8.06
C ASP A 85 1.42 -7.37 -7.29
N ARG A 86 0.33 -7.40 -8.05
CA ARG A 86 -1.06 -7.54 -7.56
C ARG A 86 -1.75 -8.63 -8.36
N ILE A 87 -1.41 -9.89 -8.09
CA ILE A 87 -1.92 -11.02 -8.86
C ILE A 87 -3.05 -11.68 -8.07
N PRO A 88 -4.31 -11.65 -8.54
CA PRO A 88 -5.40 -12.36 -7.88
C PRO A 88 -5.12 -13.85 -7.75
N VAL A 89 -5.43 -14.41 -6.59
CA VAL A 89 -5.40 -15.85 -6.33
C VAL A 89 -6.84 -16.35 -6.39
N ARG A 90 -7.05 -17.54 -6.96
CA ARG A 90 -8.36 -18.21 -6.90
C ARG A 90 -8.39 -19.11 -5.67
N GLY A 91 -9.50 -19.13 -4.94
CA GLY A 91 -9.73 -19.97 -3.75
C GLY A 91 -9.92 -21.46 -4.04
N GLU A 92 -9.14 -22.02 -4.95
CA GLU A 92 -9.24 -23.39 -5.43
C GLU A 92 -7.98 -24.20 -5.09
N GLY A 93 -8.09 -25.52 -5.07
CA GLY A 93 -6.96 -26.41 -4.80
C GLY A 93 -6.27 -26.12 -3.46
N GLU A 94 -4.93 -26.06 -3.48
CA GLU A 94 -4.12 -25.76 -2.29
C GLU A 94 -4.32 -24.34 -1.76
N TYR A 95 -4.76 -23.40 -2.61
CA TYR A 95 -5.00 -22.02 -2.21
C TYR A 95 -6.25 -21.85 -1.35
N LYS A 96 -7.17 -22.81 -1.34
CA LYS A 96 -8.38 -22.77 -0.48
C LYS A 96 -8.01 -22.55 0.99
N LYS A 97 -6.86 -23.06 1.43
CA LYS A 97 -6.37 -22.89 2.81
C LYS A 97 -6.07 -21.43 3.19
N LEU A 98 -5.76 -20.58 2.21
CA LEU A 98 -5.53 -19.14 2.43
C LEU A 98 -6.81 -18.39 2.79
N TYR A 99 -7.97 -18.89 2.35
CA TYR A 99 -9.27 -18.25 2.58
C TYR A 99 -9.92 -18.68 3.90
N ASN A 100 -9.32 -19.63 4.61
CA ASN A 100 -9.86 -20.13 5.87
C ASN A 100 -9.96 -19.01 6.92
N GLY A 101 -11.18 -18.74 7.40
CA GLY A 101 -11.43 -17.70 8.40
C GLY A 101 -11.49 -16.27 7.85
N LEU A 102 -11.52 -16.12 6.52
CA LEU A 102 -11.82 -14.86 5.83
C LEU A 102 -13.28 -14.87 5.35
N GLY A 103 -13.83 -13.69 5.07
CA GLY A 103 -15.17 -13.56 4.49
C GLY A 103 -15.19 -14.00 3.03
N ASP A 104 -16.37 -14.39 2.54
CA ASP A 104 -16.55 -14.92 1.18
C ASP A 104 -16.23 -13.89 0.07
N ASP A 105 -16.35 -12.60 0.39
CA ASP A 105 -16.09 -11.50 -0.55
C ASP A 105 -14.62 -11.05 -0.60
N ILE A 106 -13.72 -11.72 0.14
CA ILE A 106 -12.31 -11.32 0.20
C ILE A 106 -11.53 -11.90 -0.99
N GLU A 107 -10.97 -11.01 -1.81
CA GLU A 107 -10.04 -11.38 -2.87
C GLU A 107 -8.58 -11.35 -2.38
N ILE A 108 -8.01 -12.55 -2.18
CA ILE A 108 -6.58 -12.70 -1.90
C ILE A 108 -5.77 -12.46 -3.16
N LYS A 109 -4.65 -11.76 -3.01
CA LYS A 109 -3.66 -11.46 -4.04
C LYS A 109 -2.30 -11.99 -3.60
N GLU A 110 -1.43 -12.26 -4.58
CA GLU A 110 -0.04 -12.62 -4.34
C GLU A 110 0.93 -11.53 -4.84
N ILE A 111 2.00 -11.34 -4.07
CA ILE A 111 3.20 -10.61 -4.48
C ILE A 111 4.33 -11.59 -4.69
N LYS A 112 4.99 -11.55 -5.85
CA LYS A 112 6.20 -12.34 -6.10
C LYS A 112 7.40 -11.63 -5.47
N LEU A 113 8.11 -12.35 -4.60
CA LEU A 113 9.34 -11.83 -3.99
C LEU A 113 10.54 -12.16 -4.87
N GLN A 114 10.92 -13.43 -4.88
CA GLN A 114 12.01 -13.96 -5.67
C GLN A 114 11.78 -15.46 -5.89
N GLN A 115 12.06 -15.95 -7.10
CA GLN A 115 11.80 -17.34 -7.48
C GLN A 115 10.36 -17.78 -7.14
N LYS A 116 10.21 -18.72 -6.20
CA LYS A 116 8.96 -19.33 -5.78
C LYS A 116 8.36 -18.70 -4.52
N ALA A 117 9.05 -17.76 -3.86
CA ALA A 117 8.55 -17.14 -2.64
C ALA A 117 7.43 -16.14 -2.92
N ARG A 118 6.41 -16.12 -2.06
CA ARG A 118 5.20 -15.31 -2.22
C ARG A 118 4.78 -14.68 -0.90
N ILE A 119 4.21 -13.48 -1.00
CA ILE A 119 3.37 -12.90 0.05
C ILE A 119 1.93 -13.02 -0.43
N PHE A 120 1.07 -13.64 0.37
CA PHE A 120 -0.36 -13.68 0.15
C PHE A 120 -1.02 -12.65 1.07
N TYR A 121 -1.89 -11.83 0.51
CA TYR A 121 -2.49 -10.72 1.22
C TYR A 121 -3.86 -10.36 0.65
N PHE A 122 -4.62 -9.54 1.37
CA PHE A 122 -5.71 -8.78 0.80
C PHE A 122 -5.66 -7.34 1.31
N ASP A 123 -6.27 -6.44 0.57
CA ASP A 123 -6.32 -5.01 0.86
C ASP A 123 -7.77 -4.54 0.92
N ILE A 124 -8.09 -3.69 1.90
CA ILE A 124 -9.40 -3.03 2.03
C ILE A 124 -9.21 -1.54 1.78
N GLU A 125 -9.81 -1.03 0.71
CA GLU A 125 -10.03 0.40 0.46
C GLU A 125 -11.45 0.74 0.97
N PRO A 126 -11.68 1.83 1.72
CA PRO A 126 -10.82 3.01 1.92
C PRO A 126 -9.90 2.96 3.15
N GLU A 127 -9.92 1.88 3.93
CA GLU A 127 -9.14 1.76 5.17
C GLU A 127 -7.61 1.71 4.94
N ARG A 128 -7.19 1.45 3.70
CA ARG A 128 -5.78 1.29 3.29
C ARG A 128 -5.01 0.36 4.20
N THR A 129 -5.65 -0.71 4.61
CA THR A 129 -5.01 -1.74 5.42
C THR A 129 -4.62 -2.90 4.53
N PHE A 130 -3.32 -3.22 4.53
CA PHE A 130 -2.71 -4.35 3.86
C PHE A 130 -2.66 -5.52 4.84
N TYR A 131 -3.58 -6.46 4.73
CA TYR A 131 -3.63 -7.63 5.60
C TYR A 131 -2.78 -8.76 5.03
N VAL A 132 -1.68 -9.08 5.72
CA VAL A 132 -0.84 -10.23 5.39
C VAL A 132 -1.53 -11.50 5.85
N VAL A 133 -1.77 -12.43 4.91
CA VAL A 133 -2.38 -13.74 5.19
C VAL A 133 -1.31 -14.80 5.37
N ALA A 134 -0.32 -14.85 4.47
CA ALA A 134 0.77 -15.83 4.56
C ALA A 134 2.02 -15.31 3.84
N ILE A 135 3.19 -15.80 4.26
CA ILE A 135 4.45 -15.61 3.53
C ILE A 135 5.11 -16.97 3.40
N THR A 136 5.40 -17.39 2.17
CA THR A 136 5.92 -18.73 1.88
C THR A 136 7.27 -18.65 1.17
N GLN A 137 8.17 -19.57 1.50
CA GLN A 137 9.48 -19.75 0.89
C GLN A 137 9.36 -20.35 -0.52
N ASN A 138 8.34 -21.19 -0.71
CA ASN A 138 7.99 -21.88 -1.96
C ASN A 138 6.53 -21.62 -2.36
N HIS A 139 6.24 -21.81 -3.64
CA HIS A 139 4.91 -21.59 -4.21
C HIS A 139 4.01 -22.78 -3.86
N LEU A 140 2.80 -22.50 -3.33
CA LEU A 140 1.88 -23.52 -2.84
C LEU A 140 1.54 -24.59 -3.90
N GLU A 141 1.44 -24.23 -5.18
CA GLU A 141 1.12 -25.21 -6.25
C GLU A 141 2.27 -26.12 -6.69
N THR A 142 3.42 -26.16 -6.00
CA THR A 142 4.56 -27.00 -6.45
C THR A 142 4.40 -28.51 -6.26
N ALA A 143 3.22 -29.00 -5.87
CA ALA A 143 2.92 -30.43 -5.73
C ALA A 143 2.10 -31.04 -6.89
N LYS A 144 1.77 -30.29 -7.95
CA LYS A 144 1.23 -30.91 -9.18
C LYS A 144 2.39 -31.41 -10.04
N VAL A 145 2.45 -32.73 -10.22
CA VAL A 145 3.36 -33.53 -11.07
C VAL A 145 4.66 -34.01 -10.42
N ARG A 146 4.56 -35.15 -9.72
CA ARG A 146 5.40 -36.35 -9.95
C ARG A 146 4.64 -37.58 -9.45
N ARG A 147 3.88 -38.21 -10.34
CA ARG A 147 3.66 -39.66 -10.37
C ARG A 147 3.61 -40.08 -11.83
#